data_AF-A0A7K5DUA5-F1
#
_entry.id   AF-A0A7K5DUA5-F1
#
_cell.length_a   1.000
_cell.length_b   1.000
_cell.length_c   1.000
_cell.angle_alpha   90.00
_cell.angle_beta   90.00
_cell.angle_gamma   90.00
#
_symmetry.space_group_name_H-M   'P 1'
#
loop_
_entity.id
_entity.type
_entity.pdbx_description
1 polymer ?
#
loop_
_entity_poly.entity_id
_entity_poly.type
_entity_poly.pdbx_seq_one_letter_code
_entity_poly.pdbx_strand_id
1 'polypeptide(L)'
;AYRMKQNDQNKNDTTERIQKVRSMWTLTMEMLTSLKKEKEIVDSVLEDCVNPCILDGTDVVLRVPELLTCKVERNIYGFCTGNLYEGGKLNFLTVIQLLNEALMTLRDEHCPCELKELHRIEDMVTSYKNALQELDTKSLGRKQKHCEPKCQSISRKQEIWESKWKMILGQCPFNLIFKDDLVSTVHFI
;
A
#
# COMPACT_ATOMS: atom_id res chain seq x y z
N ALA A 1 -57.50 -95.91 -11.54
CA ALA A 1 -57.09 -94.65 -12.20
C ALA A 1 -57.02 -93.41 -11.28
N TYR A 2 -57.71 -93.36 -10.11
CA TYR A 2 -57.82 -92.13 -9.32
C TYR A 2 -56.61 -91.78 -8.43
N ARG A 3 -55.81 -92.77 -7.99
CA ARG A 3 -54.67 -92.55 -7.08
C ARG A 3 -53.40 -91.95 -7.71
N MET A 4 -53.21 -92.11 -9.02
CA MET A 4 -52.02 -91.57 -9.71
C MET A 4 -52.12 -90.05 -9.96
N LYS A 5 -53.32 -89.51 -10.24
CA LYS A 5 -53.50 -88.07 -10.50
C LYS A 5 -53.28 -87.17 -9.28
N GLN A 6 -53.63 -87.63 -8.07
CA GLN A 6 -53.43 -86.84 -6.84
C GLN A 6 -51.96 -86.70 -6.44
N ASN A 7 -51.09 -87.65 -6.80
CA ASN A 7 -49.68 -87.62 -6.38
C ASN A 7 -48.85 -86.68 -7.27
N ASP A 8 -49.14 -86.61 -8.57
CA ASP A 8 -48.50 -85.64 -9.48
C ASP A 8 -48.94 -84.20 -9.18
N GLN A 9 -50.18 -84.00 -8.74
CA GLN A 9 -50.74 -82.69 -8.35
C GLN A 9 -50.31 -82.20 -6.95
N ASN A 10 -49.65 -83.05 -6.15
CA ASN A 10 -49.05 -82.63 -4.88
C ASN A 10 -47.55 -82.33 -5.08
N LYS A 11 -46.89 -83.06 -5.99
CA LYS A 11 -45.51 -82.79 -6.39
C LYS A 11 -45.38 -81.46 -7.12
N ASN A 12 -46.31 -81.13 -8.02
CA ASN A 12 -46.27 -79.83 -8.74
C ASN A 12 -46.42 -78.63 -7.78
N ASP A 13 -47.28 -78.72 -6.76
CA ASP A 13 -47.50 -77.67 -5.74
C ASP A 13 -46.23 -77.42 -4.91
N THR A 14 -45.54 -78.49 -4.49
CA THR A 14 -44.24 -78.35 -3.81
C THR A 14 -43.18 -77.73 -4.70
N THR A 15 -43.11 -78.09 -5.98
CA THR A 15 -42.13 -77.48 -6.90
C THR A 15 -42.45 -76.03 -7.22
N GLU A 16 -43.73 -75.65 -7.35
CA GLU A 16 -44.16 -74.26 -7.53
C GLU A 16 -43.84 -73.40 -6.31
N ARG A 17 -44.07 -73.93 -5.09
CA ARG A 17 -43.68 -73.23 -3.85
C ARG A 17 -42.18 -73.02 -3.75
N ILE A 18 -41.38 -74.05 -4.08
CA ILE A 18 -39.92 -73.95 -4.08
C ILE A 18 -39.47 -72.90 -5.11
N GLN A 19 -40.04 -72.91 -6.32
CA GLN A 19 -39.70 -71.95 -7.36
C GLN A 19 -40.08 -70.53 -6.95
N LYS A 20 -41.23 -70.34 -6.29
CA LYS A 20 -41.66 -69.03 -5.79
C LYS A 20 -40.71 -68.48 -4.72
N VAL A 21 -40.28 -69.31 -3.77
CA VAL A 21 -39.31 -68.92 -2.75
C VAL A 21 -37.97 -68.54 -3.40
N ARG A 22 -37.51 -69.31 -4.40
CA ARG A 22 -36.29 -68.99 -5.16
C ARG A 22 -36.42 -67.64 -5.88
N SER A 23 -37.52 -67.40 -6.58
CA SER A 23 -37.75 -66.12 -7.27
C SER A 23 -37.80 -64.95 -6.30
N MET A 24 -38.43 -65.11 -5.12
CA MET A 24 -38.46 -64.07 -4.09
C MET A 24 -37.07 -63.81 -3.50
N TRP A 25 -36.28 -64.86 -3.26
CA TRP A 25 -34.92 -64.73 -2.77
C TRP A 25 -34.02 -64.01 -3.79
N THR A 26 -34.13 -64.37 -5.07
CA THR A 26 -33.40 -63.69 -6.15
C THR A 26 -33.76 -62.20 -6.21
N LEU A 27 -35.06 -61.87 -6.19
CA LEU A 27 -35.52 -60.47 -6.20
C LEU A 27 -34.97 -59.68 -5.00
N THR A 28 -34.95 -60.30 -3.82
CA THR A 28 -34.41 -59.67 -2.60
C THR A 28 -32.90 -59.44 -2.70
N MET A 29 -32.16 -60.43 -3.22
CA MET A 29 -30.72 -60.30 -3.43
C MET A 29 -30.40 -59.23 -4.48
N GLU A 30 -31.13 -59.18 -5.59
CA GLU A 30 -30.98 -58.14 -6.60
C GLU A 30 -31.19 -56.75 -6.02
N MET A 31 -32.27 -56.55 -5.23
CA MET A 31 -32.53 -55.29 -4.55
C MET A 31 -31.45 -54.91 -3.53
N LEU A 32 -30.94 -55.86 -2.74
CA LEU A 32 -29.84 -55.61 -1.82
C LEU A 32 -28.56 -55.22 -2.56
N THR A 33 -28.28 -55.86 -3.69
CA THR A 33 -27.10 -55.54 -4.51
C THR A 33 -27.21 -54.19 -5.21
N SER A 34 -28.41 -53.78 -5.65
CA SER A 34 -28.61 -52.46 -6.25
C SER A 34 -28.41 -51.33 -5.24
N LEU A 35 -28.86 -51.53 -4.00
CA LEU A 35 -28.74 -50.55 -2.91
C LEU A 35 -27.34 -50.46 -2.30
N LYS A 36 -26.43 -51.41 -2.59
CA LYS A 36 -25.10 -51.46 -1.98
C LYS A 36 -24.29 -50.19 -2.19
N LYS A 37 -24.30 -49.63 -3.40
CA LYS A 37 -23.57 -48.40 -3.73
C LYS A 37 -24.13 -47.17 -3.02
N GLU A 38 -25.45 -47.06 -2.94
CA GLU A 38 -26.12 -45.96 -2.21
C GLU A 38 -25.79 -46.01 -0.72
N LYS A 39 -25.76 -47.22 -0.15
CA LYS A 39 -25.32 -47.43 1.23
C LYS A 39 -23.87 -46.99 1.44
N GLU A 40 -22.94 -47.38 0.56
CA GLU A 40 -21.53 -46.99 0.66
C GLU A 40 -21.34 -45.46 0.61
N ILE A 41 -22.14 -44.74 -0.19
CA ILE A 41 -22.12 -43.27 -0.23
C ILE A 41 -22.60 -42.68 1.10
N VAL A 42 -23.72 -43.19 1.63
CA VAL A 42 -24.26 -42.74 2.93
C VAL A 42 -23.27 -43.02 4.06
N ASP A 43 -22.66 -44.21 4.08
CA ASP A 43 -21.63 -44.59 5.05
C ASP A 43 -20.42 -43.65 4.95
N SER A 44 -19.97 -43.29 3.74
CA SER A 44 -18.86 -42.34 3.54
C SER A 44 -19.18 -40.93 4.04
N VAL A 45 -20.40 -40.45 3.84
CA VAL A 45 -20.83 -39.13 4.35
C VAL A 45 -20.94 -39.16 5.87
N LEU A 46 -21.41 -40.26 6.45
CA LEU A 46 -21.43 -40.45 7.90
C LEU A 46 -20.02 -40.48 8.49
N GLU A 47 -19.08 -41.21 7.90
CA GLU A 47 -17.68 -41.23 8.34
C GLU A 47 -17.02 -39.84 8.24
N ASP A 48 -17.33 -39.06 7.20
CA ASP A 48 -16.87 -37.67 7.08
C ASP A 48 -17.52 -36.74 8.14
N CYS A 49 -18.75 -37.06 8.58
CA CYS A 49 -19.40 -36.39 9.71
C CYS A 49 -18.88 -36.84 11.09
N VAL A 50 -18.18 -37.98 11.20
CA VAL A 50 -17.61 -38.48 12.47
C VAL A 50 -16.38 -37.67 12.90
N ASN A 51 -15.82 -36.86 12.00
CA ASN A 51 -14.78 -35.89 12.34
C ASN A 51 -15.37 -34.48 12.33
N PRO A 52 -16.21 -34.09 13.31
CA PRO A 52 -16.57 -32.69 13.45
C PRO A 52 -15.26 -31.91 13.59
N CYS A 53 -15.01 -30.95 12.71
CA CYS A 53 -13.96 -29.97 12.93
C CYS A 53 -14.30 -29.26 14.25
N ILE A 54 -13.75 -29.75 15.36
CA ILE A 54 -13.90 -29.14 16.68
C ILE A 54 -13.08 -27.85 16.63
N LEU A 55 -13.72 -26.75 16.24
CA LEU A 55 -13.21 -25.40 16.38
C LEU A 55 -13.37 -24.98 17.85
N ASP A 56 -12.60 -25.59 18.76
CA ASP A 56 -12.61 -25.20 20.17
C ASP A 56 -11.41 -24.34 20.57
N GLY A 57 -10.51 -24.07 19.62
CA GLY A 57 -9.39 -23.16 19.78
C GLY A 57 -8.35 -23.63 20.80
N THR A 58 -8.39 -24.90 21.25
CA THR A 58 -7.48 -25.42 22.29
C THR A 58 -6.01 -25.32 21.87
N ASP A 59 -5.72 -25.44 20.57
CA ASP A 59 -4.37 -25.34 20.02
C ASP A 59 -3.95 -23.91 19.62
N VAL A 60 -4.84 -22.92 19.79
CA VAL A 60 -4.60 -21.53 19.38
C VAL A 60 -4.19 -20.68 20.58
N VAL A 61 -2.89 -20.34 20.63
CA VAL A 61 -2.35 -19.40 21.61
C VAL A 61 -2.50 -17.96 21.08
N LEU A 62 -3.46 -17.23 21.63
CA LEU A 62 -3.74 -15.85 21.23
C LEU A 62 -3.03 -14.87 22.19
N ARG A 63 -2.08 -14.09 21.67
CA ARG A 63 -1.36 -13.06 22.44
C ARG A 63 -1.97 -11.70 22.13
N VAL A 64 -2.54 -11.06 23.15
CA VAL A 64 -3.13 -9.73 23.02
C VAL A 64 -2.04 -8.67 23.22
N PRO A 65 -1.86 -7.71 22.30
CA PRO A 65 -0.94 -6.60 22.48
C PRO A 65 -1.29 -5.76 23.72
N GLU A 66 -0.26 -5.37 24.48
CA GLU A 66 -0.41 -4.70 25.78
C GLU A 66 -1.22 -3.39 25.71
N LEU A 67 -1.09 -2.63 24.61
CA LEU A 67 -1.85 -1.41 24.36
C LEU A 67 -3.37 -1.68 24.29
N LEU A 68 -3.76 -2.78 23.63
CA LEU A 68 -5.16 -3.20 23.53
C LEU A 68 -5.70 -3.65 24.88
N THR A 69 -4.91 -4.44 25.61
CA THR A 69 -5.24 -4.87 26.97
C THR A 69 -5.51 -3.67 27.87
N CYS A 70 -4.60 -2.69 27.89
CA CYS A 70 -4.71 -1.52 28.75
C CYS A 70 -5.92 -0.63 28.40
N LYS A 71 -6.30 -0.57 27.11
CA LYS A 71 -7.45 0.22 26.63
C LYS A 71 -8.79 -0.45 26.95
N VAL A 72 -8.86 -1.77 26.79
CA VAL A 72 -10.03 -2.59 27.17
C VAL A 72 -10.24 -2.56 28.68
N GLU A 73 -9.17 -2.71 29.48
CA GLU A 73 -9.23 -2.61 30.94
C GLU A 73 -9.69 -1.24 31.43
N ARG A 74 -9.29 -0.16 30.74
CA ARG A 74 -9.75 1.20 31.05
C ARG A 74 -11.20 1.44 30.66
N ASN A 75 -11.74 0.68 29.70
CA ASN A 75 -13.11 0.83 29.21
C ASN A 75 -14.04 -0.19 29.87
N ILE A 76 -14.14 -0.11 31.20
CA ILE A 76 -14.84 -1.04 32.12
C ILE A 76 -16.32 -1.23 31.76
N TYR A 77 -16.93 -0.34 30.98
CA TYR A 77 -18.37 -0.32 30.72
C TYR A 77 -18.81 -0.84 29.33
N GLY A 78 -17.90 -1.18 28.41
CA GLY A 78 -18.28 -1.33 26.99
C GLY A 78 -18.00 -2.65 26.31
N PHE A 79 -16.79 -3.20 26.46
CA PHE A 79 -16.24 -3.97 25.34
C PHE A 79 -16.06 -5.47 25.52
N CYS A 80 -15.83 -5.94 26.75
CA CYS A 80 -15.63 -7.36 27.00
C CYS A 80 -16.48 -7.74 28.20
N THR A 81 -17.61 -8.39 27.94
CA THR A 81 -18.54 -8.83 28.99
C THR A 81 -18.09 -10.15 29.63
N GLY A 82 -16.98 -10.74 29.18
CA GLY A 82 -16.49 -12.04 29.65
C GLY A 82 -15.00 -12.26 29.42
N ASN A 83 -14.48 -13.36 29.95
CA ASN A 83 -13.08 -13.74 29.82
C ASN A 83 -12.76 -14.24 28.41
N LEU A 84 -11.51 -14.06 27.97
CA LEU A 84 -11.01 -14.59 26.68
C LEU A 84 -11.00 -16.12 26.66
N TYR A 85 -10.77 -16.74 27.83
CA TYR A 85 -10.84 -18.18 28.02
C TYR A 85 -11.94 -18.51 29.03
N GLU A 86 -12.80 -19.45 28.67
CA GLU A 86 -13.88 -19.94 29.52
C GLU A 86 -13.82 -21.47 29.57
N GLY A 87 -13.68 -22.03 30.77
CA GLY A 87 -13.47 -23.48 30.94
C GLY A 87 -12.21 -24.03 30.27
N GLY A 88 -11.17 -23.19 30.07
CA GLY A 88 -9.93 -23.56 29.37
C GLY A 88 -10.05 -23.56 27.84
N LYS A 89 -11.22 -23.24 27.30
CA LYS A 89 -11.45 -23.09 25.86
C LYS A 89 -11.55 -21.62 25.47
N LEU A 90 -11.23 -21.30 24.23
CA LEU A 90 -11.28 -19.94 23.73
C LEU A 90 -12.73 -19.48 23.58
N ASN A 91 -13.08 -18.33 24.16
CA ASN A 91 -14.40 -17.73 23.98
C ASN A 91 -14.41 -16.87 22.71
N PHE A 92 -14.92 -17.44 21.61
CA PHE A 92 -14.96 -16.77 20.31
C PHE A 92 -15.77 -15.47 20.30
N LEU A 93 -16.80 -15.35 21.14
CA LEU A 93 -17.58 -14.12 21.24
C LEU A 93 -16.69 -12.98 21.75
N THR A 94 -15.94 -13.24 22.81
CA THR A 94 -14.99 -12.28 23.39
C THR A 94 -13.85 -11.96 22.42
N VAL A 95 -13.37 -12.95 21.64
CA VAL A 95 -12.36 -12.74 20.58
C VAL A 95 -12.87 -11.78 19.50
N ILE A 96 -14.11 -11.96 19.03
CA ILE A 96 -14.71 -11.10 18.01
C ILE A 96 -14.88 -9.67 18.54
N GLN A 97 -15.32 -9.52 19.79
CA GLN A 97 -15.42 -8.21 20.44
C GLN A 97 -14.06 -7.51 20.52
N LEU A 98 -13.01 -8.25 20.92
CA LEU A 98 -11.64 -7.74 21.02
C LEU A 98 -11.08 -7.32 19.64
N LEU A 99 -11.36 -8.10 18.59
CA LEU A 99 -10.95 -7.78 17.21
C LEU A 99 -11.65 -6.53 16.69
N ASN A 100 -12.94 -6.37 16.96
CA ASN A 100 -13.66 -5.15 16.62
C ASN A 100 -13.05 -3.93 17.31
N GLU A 101 -12.56 -4.07 18.54
CA GLU A 101 -11.88 -2.99 19.23
C GLU A 101 -10.51 -2.64 18.69
N ALA A 102 -9.75 -3.65 18.26
CA ALA A 102 -8.51 -3.41 17.53
C ALA A 102 -8.78 -2.60 16.26
N LEU A 103 -9.83 -2.95 15.51
CA LEU A 103 -10.22 -2.25 14.29
C LEU A 103 -10.70 -0.81 14.57
N MET A 104 -11.53 -0.61 15.60
CA MET A 104 -11.99 0.70 16.04
C MET A 104 -10.81 1.58 16.47
N THR A 105 -9.88 1.02 17.25
CA THR A 105 -8.67 1.71 17.67
C THR A 105 -7.80 2.13 16.49
N LEU A 106 -7.58 1.24 15.53
CA LEU A 106 -6.86 1.55 14.30
C LEU A 106 -7.52 2.68 13.50
N ARG A 107 -8.86 2.64 13.38
CA ARG A 107 -9.62 3.69 12.71
C ARG A 107 -9.47 5.04 13.43
N ASP A 108 -9.55 5.05 14.75
CA ASP A 108 -9.50 6.27 15.55
C ASP A 108 -8.07 6.83 15.67
N GLU A 109 -7.04 5.99 15.58
CA GLU A 109 -5.64 6.40 15.42
C GLU A 109 -5.39 7.05 14.05
N HIS A 110 -6.05 6.56 13.00
CA HIS A 110 -6.15 7.22 11.69
C HIS A 110 -7.05 8.48 11.72
N CYS A 111 -6.89 9.30 12.75
CA CYS A 111 -7.63 10.53 12.95
C CYS A 111 -7.30 11.53 11.81
N PRO A 112 -8.30 12.26 11.27
CA PRO A 112 -8.08 13.31 10.25
C PRO A 112 -7.15 14.46 10.69
N CYS A 113 -6.68 14.47 11.94
CA CYS A 113 -5.64 15.38 12.42
C CYS A 113 -4.31 15.22 11.66
N GLU A 114 -3.90 14.01 11.28
CA GLU A 114 -2.67 13.81 10.49
C GLU A 114 -2.79 14.42 9.10
N LEU A 115 -3.98 14.35 8.48
CA LEU A 115 -4.25 14.97 7.19
C LEU A 115 -4.22 16.50 7.27
N LYS A 116 -4.69 17.08 8.38
CA LYS A 116 -4.66 18.54 8.62
C LYS A 116 -3.24 19.07 8.80
N GLU A 117 -2.38 18.35 9.51
CA GLU A 117 -0.97 18.72 9.66
C GLU A 117 -0.23 18.64 8.32
N LEU A 118 -0.55 17.64 7.49
CA LEU A 118 0.01 17.51 6.13
C LEU A 118 -0.38 18.70 5.24
N HIS A 119 -1.66 19.11 5.27
CA HIS A 119 -2.14 20.28 4.54
C HIS A 119 -1.47 21.58 5.01
N ARG A 120 -1.29 21.74 6.32
CA ARG A 120 -0.60 22.89 6.90
C ARG A 120 0.87 22.96 6.47
N ILE A 121 1.55 21.82 6.36
CA ILE A 121 2.93 21.74 5.85
C ILE A 121 2.96 22.12 4.36
N GLU A 122 2.02 21.61 3.56
CA GLU A 122 1.90 21.95 2.14
C GLU A 122 1.68 23.45 1.89
N ASP A 123 0.81 24.08 2.68
CA ASP A 123 0.57 25.53 2.64
C ASP A 123 1.84 26.32 2.99
N MET A 124 2.58 25.91 4.02
CA MET A 124 3.84 26.55 4.40
C MET A 124 4.90 26.43 3.29
N VAL A 125 5.07 25.24 2.71
CA VAL A 125 6.02 25.00 1.63
C VAL A 125 5.69 25.87 0.41
N THR A 126 4.40 25.97 0.07
CA THR A 126 3.92 26.79 -1.04
C THR A 126 4.18 28.28 -0.79
N SER A 127 3.95 28.75 0.44
CA SER A 127 4.25 30.13 0.84
C SER A 127 5.74 30.46 0.73
N TYR A 128 6.62 29.60 1.25
CA TYR A 128 8.07 29.77 1.13
C TYR A 128 8.55 29.77 -0.32
N LYS A 129 8.00 28.87 -1.15
CA LYS A 129 8.31 28.82 -2.58
C LYS A 129 7.95 30.13 -3.28
N ASN A 130 6.77 30.68 -3.00
CA ASN A 130 6.33 31.95 -3.59
C ASN A 130 7.20 33.12 -3.11
N ALA A 131 7.53 33.17 -1.82
CA ALA A 131 8.43 34.19 -1.28
C ALA A 131 9.84 34.13 -1.90
N LEU A 132 10.37 32.93 -2.12
CA LEU A 132 11.66 32.74 -2.81
C LEU A 132 11.60 33.25 -4.24
N GLN A 133 10.55 32.91 -5.00
CA GLN A 133 10.36 33.40 -6.36
C GLN A 133 10.25 34.93 -6.42
N GLU A 134 9.55 35.56 -5.45
CA GLU A 134 9.47 37.01 -5.36
C GLU A 134 10.83 37.66 -5.05
N LEU A 135 11.62 37.06 -4.16
CA LEU A 135 12.96 37.55 -3.86
C LEU A 135 13.91 37.40 -5.06
N ASP A 136 13.83 36.28 -5.77
CA ASP A 136 14.64 36.03 -6.97
C ASP A 136 14.33 37.06 -8.07
N THR A 137 13.04 37.29 -8.36
CA THR A 137 12.61 38.30 -9.34
C THR A 137 13.07 39.71 -8.94
N LYS A 138 12.93 40.10 -7.66
CA LYS A 138 13.45 41.37 -7.13
C LYS A 138 14.98 41.46 -7.22
N SER A 139 15.70 40.36 -7.02
CA SER A 139 17.16 40.32 -7.11
C SER A 139 17.63 40.51 -8.57
N LEU A 140 16.94 39.87 -9.52
CA LEU A 140 17.22 39.99 -10.95
C LEU A 140 16.97 41.42 -11.44
N GLY A 141 15.83 42.01 -11.05
CA GLY A 141 15.51 43.41 -11.38
C GLY A 141 16.52 44.40 -10.80
N ARG A 142 17.05 44.16 -9.59
CA ARG A 142 18.12 44.99 -9.00
C ARG A 142 19.44 44.86 -9.76
N LYS A 143 19.83 43.64 -10.15
CA LYS A 143 21.04 43.39 -10.95
C LYS A 143 20.96 44.10 -12.29
N GLN A 144 19.82 44.05 -12.96
CA GLN A 144 19.61 44.74 -14.24
C GLN A 144 19.70 46.27 -14.09
N LYS A 145 18.99 46.84 -13.11
CA LYS A 145 18.99 48.30 -12.88
C LYS A 145 20.34 48.87 -12.45
N HIS A 146 21.17 48.13 -11.72
CA HIS A 146 22.43 48.64 -11.20
C HIS A 146 23.67 48.28 -12.04
N CYS A 147 23.68 47.14 -12.75
CA CYS A 147 24.85 46.72 -13.51
C CYS A 147 24.87 47.31 -14.94
N GLU A 148 23.74 47.36 -15.66
CA GLU A 148 23.72 47.83 -17.06
C GLU A 148 24.09 49.32 -17.20
N PRO A 149 23.56 50.26 -16.40
CA PRO A 149 23.90 51.68 -16.57
C PRO A 149 25.33 51.99 -16.14
N LYS A 150 25.85 51.25 -15.14
CA LYS A 150 27.17 51.50 -14.56
C LYS A 150 28.29 51.07 -15.51
N CYS A 151 28.16 49.92 -16.16
CA CYS A 151 29.14 49.43 -17.15
C CYS A 151 29.28 50.37 -18.36
N GLN A 152 28.18 50.89 -18.91
CA GLN A 152 28.22 51.84 -20.03
C GLN A 152 28.89 53.17 -19.64
N SER A 153 28.58 53.68 -18.44
CA SER A 153 29.19 54.92 -17.94
C SER A 153 30.69 54.79 -17.67
N ILE A 154 31.15 53.61 -17.23
CA ILE A 154 32.57 53.33 -16.98
C ILE A 154 33.31 53.18 -18.30
N SER A 155 32.77 52.43 -19.26
CA SER A 155 33.37 52.26 -20.60
C SER A 155 33.57 53.60 -21.30
N ARG A 156 32.55 54.46 -21.29
CA ARG A 156 32.64 55.80 -21.89
C ARG A 156 33.66 56.69 -21.19
N LYS A 157 33.74 56.63 -19.86
CA LYS A 157 34.76 57.37 -19.09
C LYS A 157 36.18 56.86 -19.40
N GLN A 158 36.32 55.55 -19.59
CA GLN A 158 37.59 54.93 -19.94
C GLN A 158 38.06 55.34 -21.35
N GLU A 159 37.18 55.32 -22.35
CA GLU A 159 37.49 55.82 -23.70
C GLU A 159 37.93 57.30 -23.70
N ILE A 160 37.28 58.14 -22.87
CA ILE A 160 37.66 59.55 -22.70
C ILE A 160 39.07 59.66 -22.09
N TRP A 161 39.38 58.86 -21.08
CA TRP A 161 40.70 58.86 -20.47
C TRP A 161 41.78 58.33 -21.40
N GLU A 162 41.52 57.25 -22.14
CA GLU A 162 42.43 56.70 -23.13
C GLU A 162 42.71 57.70 -24.26
N SER A 163 41.68 58.44 -24.70
CA SER A 163 41.84 59.53 -25.67
C SER A 163 42.72 60.67 -25.13
N LYS A 164 42.54 61.05 -23.85
CA LYS A 164 43.38 62.06 -23.18
C LYS A 164 44.83 61.60 -23.07
N TRP A 165 45.07 60.35 -22.63
CA TRP A 165 46.41 59.78 -22.54
C TRP A 165 47.08 59.69 -23.91
N LYS A 166 46.36 59.25 -24.95
CA LYS A 166 46.87 59.18 -26.32
C LYS A 166 47.23 60.55 -26.88
N MET A 167 46.46 61.59 -26.56
CA MET A 167 46.77 62.96 -26.94
C MET A 167 48.04 63.46 -26.24
N ILE A 168 48.18 63.23 -24.93
CA ILE A 168 49.34 63.67 -24.15
C ILE A 168 50.60 62.90 -24.57
N LEU A 169 50.51 61.58 -24.74
CA LEU A 169 51.63 60.73 -25.12
C LEU A 169 51.98 60.83 -26.63
N GLY A 170 51.01 61.18 -27.47
CA GLY A 170 51.23 61.48 -28.89
C GLY A 170 51.88 62.84 -29.12
N GLN A 171 51.83 63.75 -28.14
CA GLN A 171 52.65 64.95 -28.10
C GLN A 171 54.02 64.59 -27.52
N CYS A 172 54.90 64.07 -28.38
CA CYS A 172 56.29 63.87 -28.00
C CYS A 172 56.92 65.25 -27.68
N PRO A 173 57.43 65.50 -26.46
CA PRO A 173 57.95 66.81 -26.07
C PRO A 173 59.19 67.22 -26.89
N PHE A 174 59.83 66.26 -27.56
CA PHE A 174 60.99 66.49 -28.41
C PHE A 174 60.64 67.06 -29.80
N ASN A 175 59.38 66.98 -30.27
CA ASN A 175 59.00 67.51 -31.58
C ASN A 175 58.71 69.02 -31.59
N LEU A 176 58.70 69.67 -30.43
CA LEU A 176 58.55 71.12 -30.29
C LEU A 176 59.90 71.85 -30.15
N ILE A 177 60.97 71.13 -29.79
CA ILE A 177 62.30 71.70 -29.57
C ILE A 177 63.05 71.90 -30.90
N PHE A 178 62.82 71.04 -31.90
CA PHE A 178 63.53 71.11 -33.18
C PHE A 178 62.89 72.00 -34.25
N LYS A 179 61.84 72.75 -33.95
CA LYS A 179 61.18 73.63 -34.94
C LYS A 179 61.74 75.05 -35.00
N ASP A 180 62.47 75.50 -33.98
CA ASP A 180 62.96 76.89 -33.91
C ASP A 180 64.47 77.06 -34.14
N ASP A 181 65.27 75.99 -34.25
CA ASP A 181 66.75 76.06 -34.29
C ASP A 181 67.41 75.78 -35.66
N LEU A 182 66.66 75.76 -36.77
CA LEU A 182 67.24 75.59 -38.11
C LEU A 182 67.28 76.86 -38.97
N VAL A 183 66.98 78.03 -38.40
CA VAL A 183 67.19 79.32 -39.05
C VAL A 183 67.89 80.27 -38.08
N SER A 184 69.22 80.13 -38.01
CA SER A 184 70.23 81.19 -37.84
C SER A 184 71.44 80.64 -37.08
N THR A 185 72.49 80.26 -37.81
CA THR A 185 73.79 80.99 -37.85
C THR A 185 74.63 80.64 -36.61
N VAL A 186 75.88 80.17 -36.73
CA VAL A 186 77.03 81.07 -36.89
C VAL A 186 78.21 80.38 -37.59
N HIS A 187 78.70 81.12 -38.58
CA HIS A 187 79.97 81.07 -39.30
C HIS A 187 81.17 81.46 -38.41
N PHE A 188 82.29 80.72 -38.38
CA PHE A 188 83.66 81.29 -38.45
C PHE A 188 84.81 80.26 -38.47
N ILE A 189 85.82 80.60 -39.30
CA ILE A 189 87.18 80.04 -39.54
C ILE A 189 87.24 78.73 -40.36
#